data_AF-A0A8X6IU18-F1
#
_entry.id   AF-A0A8X6IU18-F1
#
_cell.length_a   1.000
_cell.length_b   1.000
_cell.length_c   1.000
_cell.angle_alpha   90.00
_cell.angle_beta   90.00
_cell.angle_gamma   90.00
#
_symmetry.space_group_name_H-M   'P 1'
#
loop_
_entity.id
_entity.type
_entity.pdbx_description
1 polymer ?
#
loop_
_entity_poly.entity_id
_entity_poly.type
_entity_poly.pdbx_seq_one_letter_code
_entity_poly.pdbx_strand_id
1 'polypeptide(L)'
;YELVETILNTGIVSEILIRQADRRDSALFSCIAVNAYGRDDTNIQLIVQEPPDGVQDVRVIESASRSIKLSWTPPQYNGNSPITHYVIQFKDEGGE
;
A
#
# COMPACT_ATOMS: atom_id res chain seq x y z
N TYR A 1 -9.43 -6.04 12.47
CA TYR A 1 -10.01 -7.13 11.66
C TYR A 1 -11.33 -7.55 12.27
N GLU A 2 -12.36 -7.71 11.45
CA GLU A 2 -13.66 -8.24 11.87
C GLU A 2 -13.86 -9.57 11.17
N LEU A 3 -14.03 -10.66 11.94
CA LEU A 3 -14.31 -11.99 11.40
C LEU A 3 -15.82 -12.18 11.36
N VAL A 4 -16.36 -12.49 10.18
CA VAL A 4 -17.76 -12.77 9.95
C VAL A 4 -17.89 -14.22 9.53
N GLU A 5 -18.74 -14.98 10.23
CA GLU A 5 -19.04 -16.36 9.87
C GLU A 5 -20.51 -16.47 9.45
N THR A 6 -20.74 -17.09 8.29
CA THR A 6 -22.06 -17.34 7.74
C THR A 6 -22.28 -18.84 7.63
N ILE A 7 -23.31 -19.33 8.33
CA ILE A 7 -23.73 -20.73 8.26
C ILE A 7 -24.71 -20.89 7.10
N LEU A 8 -24.35 -21.72 6.13
CA LEU A 8 -25.16 -22.09 4.98
C LEU A 8 -25.60 -23.55 5.09
N ASN A 9 -26.59 -23.93 4.28
CA ASN A 9 -26.97 -25.35 4.13
C ASN A 9 -25.84 -26.21 3.53
N THR A 10 -24.87 -25.61 2.86
CA THR A 10 -23.72 -26.29 2.24
C THR A 10 -22.44 -26.27 3.09
N GLY A 11 -22.43 -25.58 4.24
CA GLY A 11 -21.23 -25.46 5.09
C GLY A 11 -21.13 -24.10 5.79
N ILE A 12 -19.93 -23.76 6.27
CA ILE A 12 -19.63 -22.47 6.90
C ILE A 12 -18.74 -21.66 5.97
N VAL A 13 -19.04 -20.37 5.84
CA VAL A 13 -18.19 -19.38 5.16
C VAL A 13 -17.62 -18.45 6.22
N SER A 14 -16.30 -18.27 6.23
CA SER A 14 -15.60 -17.34 7.13
C SER A 14 -14.96 -16.22 6.30
N GLU A 15 -15.25 -14.97 6.64
CA GLU A 15 -14.78 -13.77 5.96
C GLU A 15 -14.07 -12.84 6.94
N ILE A 16 -12.90 -12.32 6.54
CA ILE A 16 -12.18 -11.29 7.31
C ILE A 16 -12.36 -9.92 6.65
N LEU A 17 -12.90 -8.97 7.40
CA LEU A 17 -13.13 -7.60 6.95
C LEU A 17 -12.05 -6.65 7.51
N ILE A 18 -11.42 -5.92 6.58
CA ILE A 18 -10.47 -4.83 6.85
C ILE A 18 -11.11 -3.53 6.35
N ARG A 19 -11.66 -2.71 7.26
CA ARG A 19 -12.46 -1.52 6.88
C ARG A 19 -11.60 -0.39 6.32
N GLN A 20 -10.45 -0.16 6.93
CA GLN A 20 -9.47 0.84 6.52
C GLN A 20 -8.12 0.15 6.53
N ALA A 21 -7.66 -0.26 5.34
CA ALA A 21 -6.40 -0.96 5.21
C ALA A 21 -5.22 0.02 5.24
N ASP A 22 -4.15 -0.35 5.94
CA ASP A 22 -2.86 0.33 5.89
C ASP A 22 -1.72 -0.68 5.70
N ARG A 23 -0.49 -0.21 5.44
CA ARG A 23 0.66 -1.09 5.15
C ARG A 23 0.89 -2.19 6.19
N ARG A 24 0.50 -1.99 7.45
CA ARG A 24 0.65 -2.97 8.55
C ARG A 24 -0.30 -4.16 8.43
N ASP A 25 -1.35 -4.05 7.63
CA ASP A 25 -2.25 -5.18 7.32
C ASP A 25 -1.64 -6.14 6.29
N SER A 26 -0.50 -5.80 5.66
CA SER A 26 0.23 -6.72 4.78
C SER A 26 0.80 -7.87 5.61
N ALA A 27 0.20 -9.05 5.47
CA ALA A 27 0.53 -10.22 6.27
C ALA A 27 0.16 -11.52 5.52
N LEU A 28 0.65 -12.65 6.05
CA LEU A 28 0.19 -13.98 5.66
C LEU A 28 -0.98 -14.37 6.56
N PHE A 29 -2.18 -14.45 5.99
CA PHE A 29 -3.38 -14.91 6.68
C PHE A 29 -3.54 -16.41 6.48
N SER A 30 -3.83 -17.15 7.55
CA SER A 30 -4.13 -18.58 7.49
C SER A 30 -5.61 -18.81 7.73
N CYS A 31 -6.31 -19.37 6.76
CA CYS A 31 -7.68 -19.83 6.91
C CYS A 31 -7.63 -21.32 7.28
N ILE A 32 -8.23 -21.66 8.42
CA ILE A 32 -8.16 -23.01 9.01
C ILE A 32 -9.58 -23.55 9.13
N ALA A 33 -9.83 -24.71 8.54
CA ALA A 33 -11.08 -25.45 8.68
C ALA A 33 -10.86 -26.68 9.57
N VAL A 34 -11.72 -26.88 10.58
CA VAL A 34 -11.63 -28.02 11.51
C VAL A 34 -12.99 -28.67 11.67
N ASN A 35 -13.03 -30.00 11.61
CA ASN A 35 -14.20 -30.81 11.96
C ASN A 35 -13.77 -31.99 12.86
N ALA A 36 -14.72 -32.87 13.21
CA ALA A 36 -14.45 -34.02 14.08
C ALA A 36 -13.45 -35.04 13.51
N TYR A 37 -13.16 -34.99 12.21
CA TYR A 37 -12.33 -35.95 11.50
C TYR A 37 -10.97 -35.40 11.09
N GLY A 38 -10.75 -34.08 11.19
CA GLY A 38 -9.48 -33.49 10.81
C GLY A 38 -9.48 -31.98 10.74
N ARG A 39 -8.36 -31.48 10.22
CA ARG A 39 -8.05 -30.07 10.04
C ARG A 39 -7.41 -29.89 8.66
N ASP A 40 -7.76 -28.80 8.00
CA ASP A 40 -7.12 -28.34 6.79
C ASP A 40 -6.80 -26.84 6.92
N ASP A 41 -5.75 -26.38 6.25
CA ASP A 41 -5.33 -24.98 6.27
C ASP A 41 -4.87 -24.47 4.90
N THR A 42 -5.15 -23.20 4.65
CA THR A 42 -4.70 -22.49 3.45
C THR A 42 -4.16 -21.12 3.83
N ASN A 43 -3.10 -20.72 3.13
CA ASN A 43 -2.42 -19.46 3.39
C ASN A 43 -2.70 -18.45 2.27
N ILE A 44 -3.01 -17.22 2.66
CA ILE A 44 -3.36 -16.10 1.80
C ILE A 44 -2.38 -14.97 2.08
N GLN A 45 -1.52 -14.65 1.11
CA GLN A 45 -0.60 -13.52 1.22
C GLN A 45 -1.32 -12.23 0.82
N LEU A 46 -1.59 -11.36 1.80
CA LEU A 46 -2.11 -10.02 1.55
C LEU A 46 -0.96 -9.02 1.48
N ILE A 47 -0.92 -8.23 0.40
CA ILE A 47 0.01 -7.11 0.24
C ILE A 47 -0.83 -5.86 -0.04
N VAL A 48 -0.83 -4.93 0.91
CA VAL A 48 -1.49 -3.63 0.75
C VAL A 48 -0.62 -2.75 -0.13
N GLN A 49 -1.20 -2.18 -1.18
CA GLN A 49 -0.54 -1.19 -2.03
C GLN A 49 -1.06 0.21 -1.69
N GLU A 50 -0.17 1.18 -1.70
CA GLU A 50 -0.49 2.59 -1.45
C GLU A 50 0.36 3.49 -2.35
N PRO A 51 0.08 4.79 -2.44
CA PRO A 51 1.00 5.71 -3.10
C PRO A 51 2.40 5.68 -2.44
N PRO A 52 3.49 5.86 -3.21
CA PRO A 52 4.81 6.06 -2.64
C PRO A 52 4.81 7.22 -1.64
N ASP A 53 5.69 7.14 -0.65
CA ASP A 53 5.96 8.27 0.23
C ASP A 53 6.50 9.47 -0.59
N GLY A 54 6.57 10.65 0.03
CA GLY A 54 7.19 11.80 -0.59
C GLY A 54 8.68 11.58 -0.91
N VAL A 55 9.15 12.18 -2.01
CA VAL A 55 10.59 12.30 -2.27
C VAL A 55 11.27 13.07 -1.13
N GLN A 56 12.55 12.78 -0.90
CA GLN A 56 13.34 13.42 0.16
C GLN A 56 14.40 14.34 -0.45
N ASP A 57 14.96 15.24 0.37
CA ASP A 57 16.12 16.07 0.02
C ASP A 57 16.01 16.83 -1.32
N VAL A 58 14.84 17.39 -1.61
CA VAL A 58 14.64 18.19 -2.83
C VAL A 58 15.54 19.43 -2.78
N ARG A 59 16.46 19.53 -3.73
CA ARG A 59 17.45 20.60 -3.80
C ARG A 59 17.66 21.10 -5.23
N VAL A 60 17.92 22.40 -5.33
CA VAL A 60 18.45 23.02 -6.54
C VAL A 60 19.94 22.73 -6.60
N ILE A 61 20.38 22.02 -7.62
CA ILE A 61 21.81 21.74 -7.84
C ILE A 61 22.43 22.67 -8.88
N GLU A 62 21.61 23.30 -9.71
CA GLU A 62 22.04 24.28 -10.70
C GLU A 62 20.90 25.26 -10.98
N SER A 63 21.25 26.53 -11.12
CA SER A 63 20.32 27.58 -11.53
C SER A 63 20.92 28.39 -12.67
N ALA A 64 20.10 28.65 -13.67
CA ALA A 64 20.40 29.51 -14.80
C ALA A 64 19.27 30.52 -14.98
N SER A 65 19.44 31.47 -15.90
CA SER A 65 18.47 32.57 -16.11
C SER A 65 17.07 32.09 -16.52
N ARG A 66 16.93 30.89 -17.11
CA ARG A 66 15.66 30.33 -17.60
C ARG A 66 15.48 28.84 -17.30
N SER A 67 16.34 28.25 -16.47
CA SER A 67 16.25 26.83 -16.12
C SER A 67 16.77 26.57 -14.72
N ILE A 68 16.22 25.54 -14.08
CA ILE A 68 16.65 25.05 -12.78
C ILE A 68 16.83 23.55 -12.91
N LYS A 69 17.91 23.02 -12.33
CA LYS A 69 18.13 21.58 -12.21
C LYS A 69 17.87 21.15 -10.78
N LEU A 70 16.92 20.24 -10.62
CA LEU A 70 16.54 19.67 -9.34
C LEU A 70 17.17 18.29 -9.15
N SER A 71 17.46 17.96 -7.91
CA SER A 71 17.86 16.64 -7.45
C SER A 71 17.07 16.32 -6.20
N TRP A 72 16.67 15.07 -6.04
CA TRP A 72 15.97 14.55 -4.86
C TRP A 72 16.37 13.10 -4.64
N THR A 73 16.14 12.62 -3.43
CA THR A 73 16.25 11.22 -3.05
C THR A 73 14.89 10.54 -3.29
N PRO A 74 14.85 9.31 -3.83
CA PRO A 74 13.60 8.56 -3.95
C PRO A 74 12.87 8.40 -2.59
N PRO A 75 11.56 8.13 -2.61
CA PRO A 75 10.81 7.78 -1.41
C PRO A 75 11.48 6.63 -0.64
N GLN A 76 11.42 6.70 0.70
CA GLN A 76 11.90 5.60 1.55
C GLN A 76 11.07 4.33 1.35
N TYR A 77 9.78 4.51 1.04
CA TYR A 77 8.85 3.43 0.77
C TYR A 77 8.01 3.74 -0.46
N ASN A 78 7.95 2.77 -1.38
CA ASN A 78 7.31 2.92 -2.68
C ASN A 78 5.87 2.39 -2.70
N GLY A 79 5.25 2.10 -1.55
CA GLY A 79 3.85 1.68 -1.54
C GLY A 79 3.60 0.25 -2.02
N ASN A 80 4.60 -0.64 -1.91
CA ASN A 80 4.58 -1.99 -2.50
C ASN A 80 4.34 -2.01 -4.03
N SER A 81 4.70 -0.93 -4.73
CA SER A 81 4.60 -0.82 -6.18
C SER A 81 5.83 -0.11 -6.77
N PRO A 82 6.23 -0.40 -8.02
CA PRO A 82 7.32 0.33 -8.67
C PRO A 82 6.96 1.81 -8.92
N ILE A 83 7.92 2.71 -8.73
CA ILE A 83 7.79 4.11 -9.16
C ILE A 83 7.89 4.16 -10.68
N THR A 84 6.89 4.76 -11.34
CA THR A 84 6.86 4.87 -12.81
C THR A 84 7.33 6.22 -13.33
N HIS A 85 7.10 7.31 -12.58
CA HIS A 85 7.50 8.67 -12.94
C HIS A 85 7.46 9.60 -11.71
N TYR A 86 8.00 10.80 -11.87
CA TYR A 86 7.90 11.90 -10.89
C TYR A 86 7.16 13.08 -11.51
N VAL A 87 6.32 13.75 -10.73
CA VAL A 87 5.61 14.97 -11.12
C VAL A 87 6.24 16.15 -10.40
N ILE A 88 6.71 17.14 -11.16
CA ILE A 88 7.24 18.38 -10.63
C ILE A 88 6.13 19.42 -10.69
N GLN A 89 5.78 20.00 -9.55
CA GLN A 89 4.85 21.12 -9.44
C GLN A 89 5.64 22.35 -8.99
N PHE A 90 5.40 23.48 -9.63
CA PHE A 90 5.96 24.77 -9.24
C PHE A 90 4.84 25.80 -9.24
N LYS A 91 5.01 26.85 -8.43
CA LYS A 91 4.10 27.99 -8.37
C LYS A 91 4.93 29.26 -8.49
N ASP A 92 4.52 30.15 -9.41
CA ASP A 92 5.11 31.48 -9.51
C ASP A 92 4.60 32.35 -8.34
N GLU A 93 5.47 33.21 -7.80
CA GLU A 93 5.10 34.12 -6.69
C GLU A 93 3.91 35.06 -7.03
N GLY A 94 3.58 35.24 -8.31
CA GLY A 94 2.49 36.11 -8.77
C GLY A 94 1.17 35.43 -9.13
N GLY A 95 1.02 34.11 -8.94
CA GLY A 95 -0.23 33.40 -9.23
C GLY A 95 -1.16 33.38 -8.02
N GLU A 96 -2.29 34.11 -8.09
CA GLU A 96 -3.44 33.90 -7.18
C GLU A 96 -3.91 32.43 -7.22
#